data_AF-A0A291DN49-F1
#
_entry.id   AF-A0A291DN49-F1
#
_cell.length_a   1.000
_cell.length_b   1.000
_cell.length_c   1.000
_cell.angle_alpha   90.00
_cell.angle_beta   90.00
_cell.angle_gamma   90.00
#
_symmetry.space_group_name_H-M   'P 1'
#
loop_
_entity.id
_entity.type
_entity.pdbx_description
1 polymer ?
#
loop_
_entity_poly.entity_id
_entity_poly.type
_entity_poly.pdbx_seq_one_letter_code
_entity_poly.pdbx_strand_id
1 'polypeptide(L)'
;MKKFQLKFFRNRSLIRKIQLLSEFEKNDTYSLKSLATITQSSKRTLITDIQTLREFFKDSLAIHSTKFGYSIEEIDPDGYLKQKQLLVKDEPIFQLLESFFFNEKYSLLDWSLALNLSEQALLNYFKKINTYLAPFHLQIATNPVVLIGSEINVRQFFFVFYYESAINVNTLFPSIDVQNTVIEITRCWQDKTQLASAFSYFSYILYIAIERNKNGLQVHLSTELKNFYDQSKPFFQLESLHAIIERFFDCTFPEEEVIFLFICLICRQKINQPALLTSELVCEQWPEIKQLAHDFYKENRGSSFDESKDLVWLESFFIRLKLRELLSPTMNVAIDDLTQFVKEKFTDEYQKNQFFLSHHELVKRFYDPTYLDDICVSLTLHMEAIKEENWGRQRTIAIIFEGNEYACEYAESIIRKYLEPFHTLYYPDAGELSPEYLQEKSIDLLVTNYSEYTTEFLLEVECVLLKSFPDATDWNRLLKQINPRILRLVVLDNV
;
A
#
# COMPACT_ATOMS: atom_id res chain seq x y z
N MET A 1 -8.69 -4.37 11.65
CA MET A 1 -8.56 -2.90 11.58
C MET A 1 -7.11 -2.53 11.44
N LYS A 2 -6.80 -1.40 10.82
CA LYS A 2 -5.42 -0.91 10.68
C LYS A 2 -4.96 -0.23 11.98
N LYS A 3 -3.67 -0.33 12.30
CA LYS A 3 -3.06 0.30 13.50
C LYS A 3 -3.32 1.80 13.55
N PHE A 4 -3.31 2.47 12.40
CA PHE A 4 -3.62 3.90 12.30
C PHE A 4 -4.97 4.27 12.95
N GLN A 5 -6.08 3.63 12.54
CA GLN A 5 -7.42 3.90 13.10
C GLN A 5 -7.49 3.60 14.61
N LEU A 6 -6.83 2.54 15.07
CA LEU A 6 -6.86 2.12 16.47
C LEU A 6 -6.29 3.18 17.44
N LYS A 7 -5.42 4.08 16.98
CA LYS A 7 -4.89 5.18 17.80
C LYS A 7 -5.99 6.10 18.31
N PHE A 8 -7.00 6.31 17.49
CA PHE A 8 -8.12 7.21 17.76
C PHE A 8 -9.21 6.57 18.64
N PHE A 9 -9.16 5.24 18.84
CA PHE A 9 -10.18 4.56 19.62
C PHE A 9 -10.06 4.89 21.12
N ARG A 10 -11.22 4.94 21.78
CA ARG A 10 -11.33 5.20 23.21
C ARG A 10 -11.30 3.90 24.01
N ASN A 11 -11.98 2.84 23.55
CA ASN A 11 -12.11 1.61 24.31
C ASN A 11 -10.84 0.75 24.25
N ARG A 12 -10.04 0.80 25.33
CA ARG A 12 -8.81 0.00 25.47
C ARG A 12 -9.05 -1.51 25.40
N SER A 13 -10.23 -1.98 25.83
CA SER A 13 -10.59 -3.40 25.74
C SER A 13 -10.80 -3.82 24.30
N LEU A 14 -11.51 -2.99 23.51
CA LEU A 14 -11.72 -3.22 22.10
C LEU A 14 -10.41 -3.20 21.30
N ILE A 15 -9.55 -2.20 21.54
CA ILE A 15 -8.22 -2.13 20.89
C ILE A 15 -7.46 -3.45 21.09
N ARG A 16 -7.42 -3.94 22.33
CA ARG A 16 -6.75 -5.19 22.68
C ARG A 16 -7.37 -6.40 21.98
N LYS A 17 -8.70 -6.50 21.95
CA LYS A 17 -9.41 -7.57 21.24
C LYS A 17 -9.08 -7.58 19.75
N ILE A 18 -9.06 -6.42 19.11
CA ILE A 18 -8.69 -6.31 17.69
C ILE A 18 -7.21 -6.68 17.46
N GLN A 19 -6.32 -6.30 18.37
CA GLN A 19 -4.92 -6.73 18.32
C GLN A 19 -4.80 -8.25 18.42
N LEU A 20 -5.54 -8.90 19.33
CA LEU A 20 -5.56 -10.36 19.43
C LEU A 20 -6.00 -11.02 18.13
N LEU A 21 -7.12 -10.58 17.55
CA LEU A 21 -7.59 -11.10 16.26
C LEU A 21 -6.54 -10.92 15.15
N SER A 22 -5.93 -9.73 15.08
CA SER A 22 -4.91 -9.43 14.06
C SER A 22 -3.64 -10.28 14.22
N GLU A 23 -3.33 -10.75 15.43
CA GLU A 23 -2.23 -11.69 15.65
C GLU A 23 -2.62 -13.10 15.26
N PHE A 24 -3.81 -13.57 15.68
CA PHE A 24 -4.30 -14.89 15.28
C PHE A 24 -4.44 -15.06 13.77
N GLU A 25 -4.71 -13.98 13.03
CA GLU A 25 -4.75 -13.97 11.55
C GLU A 25 -3.37 -14.12 10.89
N LYS A 26 -2.27 -13.91 11.63
CA LYS A 26 -0.91 -13.97 11.08
C LYS A 26 -0.22 -15.30 11.32
N ASN A 27 -0.55 -15.98 12.42
CA ASN A 27 0.06 -17.27 12.77
C ASN A 27 -0.95 -18.19 13.42
N ASP A 28 -0.79 -19.49 13.17
CA ASP A 28 -1.77 -20.51 13.54
C ASP A 28 -1.98 -20.66 15.05
N THR A 29 -0.95 -20.42 15.88
CA THR A 29 -1.05 -20.65 17.33
C THR A 29 -0.20 -19.68 18.14
N TYR A 30 -0.78 -19.11 19.20
CA TYR A 30 -0.09 -18.24 20.14
C TYR A 30 -0.25 -18.66 21.60
N SER A 31 0.85 -18.61 22.35
CA SER A 31 0.81 -18.77 23.81
C SER A 31 0.22 -17.53 24.49
N LEU A 32 -0.45 -17.73 25.64
CA LEU A 32 -0.92 -16.61 26.49
C LEU A 32 0.20 -15.68 26.93
N LYS A 33 1.42 -16.20 27.09
CA LYS A 33 2.58 -15.39 27.47
C LYS A 33 2.93 -14.44 26.33
N SER A 34 2.99 -14.95 25.10
CA SER A 34 3.27 -14.15 23.90
C SER A 34 2.21 -13.07 23.69
N LEU A 35 0.92 -13.44 23.76
CA LEU A 35 -0.19 -12.49 23.64
C LEU A 35 -0.17 -11.41 24.73
N ALA A 36 0.18 -11.77 25.98
CA ALA A 36 0.30 -10.82 27.09
C ALA A 36 1.39 -9.78 26.85
N THR A 37 2.52 -10.20 26.28
CA THR A 37 3.60 -9.30 25.90
C THR A 37 3.17 -8.36 24.76
N ILE A 38 2.56 -8.89 23.71
CA ILE A 38 2.12 -8.11 22.54
C ILE A 38 1.09 -7.04 22.93
N THR A 39 0.09 -7.44 23.71
CA THR A 39 -1.01 -6.56 24.14
C THR A 39 -0.71 -5.75 25.41
N GLN A 40 0.48 -5.92 26.00
CA GLN A 40 0.88 -5.31 27.27
C GLN A 40 -0.18 -5.46 28.38
N SER A 41 -0.75 -6.67 28.48
CA SER A 41 -1.91 -6.95 29.35
C SER A 41 -1.71 -8.21 30.19
N SER A 42 -2.44 -8.31 31.30
CA SER A 42 -2.35 -9.49 32.17
C SER A 42 -2.97 -10.72 31.50
N LYS A 43 -2.44 -11.92 31.79
CA LYS A 43 -3.02 -13.18 31.30
C LYS A 43 -4.50 -13.33 31.68
N ARG A 44 -4.89 -12.87 32.88
CA ARG A 44 -6.29 -12.91 33.34
C ARG A 44 -7.19 -12.06 32.44
N THR A 45 -6.75 -10.85 32.10
CA THR A 45 -7.48 -9.96 31.18
C THR A 45 -7.65 -10.62 29.81
N LEU A 46 -6.58 -11.23 29.29
CA LEU A 46 -6.63 -11.91 28.00
C LEU A 46 -7.60 -13.09 27.96
N ILE A 47 -7.66 -13.90 29.02
CA ILE A 47 -8.63 -15.00 29.11
C ILE A 47 -10.06 -14.45 29.01
N THR A 48 -10.35 -13.34 29.70
CA THR A 48 -11.67 -12.69 29.63
C THR A 48 -11.96 -12.13 28.24
N ASP A 49 -10.97 -11.54 27.56
CA ASP A 49 -11.16 -11.06 26.19
C ASP A 49 -11.41 -12.20 25.21
N ILE A 50 -10.65 -13.28 25.32
CA ILE A 50 -10.82 -14.48 24.48
C ILE A 50 -12.20 -15.08 24.70
N GLN A 51 -12.68 -15.16 25.94
CA GLN A 51 -14.06 -15.60 26.24
C GLN A 51 -15.08 -14.67 25.59
N THR A 52 -14.89 -13.35 25.71
CA THR A 52 -15.82 -12.40 25.07
C THR A 52 -15.80 -12.53 23.54
N LEU A 53 -14.63 -12.78 22.95
CA LEU A 53 -14.50 -12.97 21.50
C LEU A 53 -15.18 -14.26 21.04
N ARG A 54 -15.02 -15.37 21.78
CA ARG A 54 -15.76 -16.62 21.53
C ARG A 54 -17.27 -16.39 21.56
N GLU A 55 -17.76 -15.69 22.57
CA GLU A 55 -19.20 -15.39 22.73
C GLU A 55 -19.72 -14.42 21.67
N PHE A 56 -18.88 -13.50 21.19
CA PHE A 56 -19.27 -12.56 20.15
C PHE A 56 -19.32 -13.22 18.77
N PHE A 57 -18.30 -14.01 18.42
CA PHE A 57 -18.19 -14.59 17.09
C PHE A 57 -18.97 -15.89 16.87
N LYS A 58 -19.11 -16.72 17.92
CA LYS A 58 -19.85 -17.99 17.91
C LYS A 58 -19.64 -18.81 16.62
N ASP A 59 -20.62 -18.78 15.73
CA ASP A 59 -20.70 -19.63 14.55
C ASP A 59 -19.80 -19.16 13.40
N SER A 60 -19.20 -17.97 13.49
CA SER A 60 -18.27 -17.48 12.47
C SER A 60 -16.80 -17.76 12.76
N LEU A 61 -16.43 -17.91 14.03
CA LEU A 61 -15.05 -18.13 14.46
C LEU A 61 -15.00 -19.03 15.69
N ALA A 62 -14.35 -20.18 15.57
CA ALA A 62 -13.98 -20.99 16.73
C ALA A 62 -12.61 -20.55 17.26
N ILE A 63 -12.49 -20.41 18.58
CA ILE A 63 -11.21 -20.17 19.24
C ILE A 63 -10.87 -21.39 20.10
N HIS A 64 -9.92 -22.20 19.65
CA HIS A 64 -9.52 -23.44 20.29
C HIS A 64 -8.46 -23.19 21.36
N SER A 65 -8.51 -23.97 22.45
CA SER A 65 -7.43 -24.02 23.43
C SER A 65 -6.60 -25.27 23.19
N THR A 66 -5.31 -25.09 22.91
CA THR A 66 -4.37 -26.17 22.61
C THR A 66 -3.30 -26.26 23.71
N LYS A 67 -2.47 -27.31 23.67
CA LYS A 67 -1.32 -27.46 24.58
C LYS A 67 -0.30 -26.32 24.43
N PHE A 68 -0.25 -25.70 23.25
CA PHE A 68 0.70 -24.64 22.91
C PHE A 68 0.10 -23.22 23.07
N GLY A 69 -1.19 -23.11 23.34
CA GLY A 69 -1.86 -21.84 23.57
C GLY A 69 -3.26 -21.78 22.99
N TYR A 70 -3.52 -20.80 22.13
CA TYR A 70 -4.80 -20.58 21.46
C TYR A 70 -4.58 -20.52 19.96
N SER A 71 -5.54 -21.07 19.21
CA SER A 71 -5.64 -20.98 17.76
C SER A 71 -7.06 -20.57 17.38
N ILE A 72 -7.22 -20.03 16.17
CA ILE A 72 -8.53 -19.70 15.63
C ILE A 72 -8.82 -20.57 14.40
N GLU A 73 -10.10 -20.80 14.14
CA GLU A 73 -10.61 -21.44 12.94
C GLU A 73 -11.77 -20.59 12.42
N GLU A 74 -11.65 -20.07 11.21
CA GLU A 74 -12.72 -19.33 10.54
C GLU A 74 -13.74 -20.32 9.97
N ILE A 75 -14.90 -20.40 10.61
CA ILE A 75 -15.99 -21.32 10.22
C ILE A 75 -16.82 -20.70 9.08
N ASP A 76 -17.11 -19.40 9.19
CA ASP A 76 -17.78 -18.59 8.17
C ASP A 76 -16.94 -17.32 7.96
N PRO A 77 -16.02 -17.32 6.97
CA PRO A 77 -15.12 -16.19 6.72
C PRO A 77 -15.85 -14.87 6.44
N ASP A 78 -16.96 -14.91 5.69
CA ASP A 78 -17.76 -13.72 5.37
C ASP A 78 -18.50 -13.19 6.60
N GLY A 79 -19.08 -14.10 7.39
CA GLY A 79 -19.70 -13.77 8.67
C GLY A 79 -18.70 -13.19 9.67
N TYR A 80 -17.52 -13.80 9.77
CA TYR A 80 -16.43 -13.35 10.63
C TYR A 80 -16.00 -11.93 10.25
N LEU A 81 -15.78 -11.67 8.96
CA LEU A 81 -15.41 -10.34 8.47
C LEU A 81 -16.47 -9.29 8.83
N LYS A 82 -17.76 -9.56 8.56
CA LYS A 82 -18.86 -8.64 8.89
C LYS A 82 -18.97 -8.36 10.39
N GLN A 83 -18.87 -9.40 11.22
CA GLN A 83 -18.90 -9.25 12.68
C GLN A 83 -17.68 -8.50 13.20
N LYS A 84 -16.48 -8.75 12.64
CA LYS A 84 -15.26 -8.03 12.98
C LYS A 84 -15.38 -6.54 12.65
N GLN A 85 -16.04 -6.19 11.55
CA GLN A 85 -16.37 -4.80 11.22
C GLN A 85 -17.38 -4.18 12.19
N LEU A 86 -18.35 -4.96 12.68
CA LEU A 86 -19.33 -4.51 13.68
C LEU A 86 -18.74 -4.23 15.06
N LEU A 87 -17.60 -4.85 15.42
CA LEU A 87 -16.95 -4.65 16.72
C LEU A 87 -16.65 -3.18 17.05
N VAL A 88 -16.47 -2.34 16.02
CA VAL A 88 -16.07 -0.93 16.17
C VAL A 88 -17.23 0.05 16.02
N LYS A 89 -18.47 -0.46 15.86
CA LYS A 89 -19.66 0.35 15.59
C LYS A 89 -19.82 1.51 16.56
N ASP A 90 -19.65 1.25 17.86
CA ASP A 90 -19.93 2.21 18.92
C ASP A 90 -18.71 3.05 19.34
N GLU A 91 -17.60 3.01 18.57
CA GLU A 91 -16.43 3.85 18.87
C GLU A 91 -16.72 5.34 18.58
N PRO A 92 -16.54 6.24 19.56
CA PRO A 92 -16.90 7.66 19.43
C PRO A 92 -16.24 8.41 18.27
N ILE A 93 -15.01 8.02 17.88
CA ILE A 93 -14.28 8.71 16.82
C ILE A 93 -15.07 8.71 15.51
N PHE A 94 -15.79 7.65 15.19
CA PHE A 94 -16.48 7.57 13.90
C PHE A 94 -17.62 8.58 13.81
N GLN A 95 -18.41 8.73 14.88
CA GLN A 95 -19.47 9.75 14.93
C GLN A 95 -18.88 11.16 14.84
N LEU A 96 -17.77 11.43 15.55
CA LEU A 96 -17.07 12.71 15.47
C LEU A 96 -16.59 13.01 14.05
N LEU A 97 -15.94 12.04 13.40
CA LEU A 97 -15.41 12.24 12.05
C LEU A 97 -16.49 12.36 10.98
N GLU A 98 -17.62 11.65 11.13
CA GLU A 98 -18.78 11.81 10.26
C GLU A 98 -19.36 13.23 10.38
N SER A 99 -19.56 13.70 11.61
CA SER A 99 -20.02 15.06 11.89
C SER A 99 -19.06 16.12 11.33
N PHE A 100 -17.74 15.93 11.50
CA PHE A 100 -16.73 16.81 10.92
C PHE A 100 -16.74 16.79 9.39
N PHE A 101 -16.97 15.62 8.79
CA PHE A 101 -17.01 15.45 7.34
C PHE A 101 -18.15 16.26 6.74
N PHE A 102 -19.36 16.14 7.31
CA PHE A 102 -20.57 16.87 6.90
C PHE A 102 -20.67 18.29 7.48
N ASN A 103 -19.63 18.79 8.15
CA ASN A 103 -19.56 20.14 8.73
C ASN A 103 -20.68 20.47 9.73
N GLU A 104 -21.15 19.46 10.46
CA GLU A 104 -22.10 19.65 11.54
C GLU A 104 -21.39 20.29 12.74
N LYS A 105 -22.04 21.25 13.39
CA LYS A 105 -21.44 22.06 14.46
C LYS A 105 -22.18 21.85 15.76
N TYR A 106 -21.59 21.02 16.61
CA TYR A 106 -22.12 20.71 17.94
C TYR A 106 -21.26 21.32 19.03
N SER A 107 -21.87 21.68 20.15
CA SER A 107 -21.15 22.11 21.34
C SER A 107 -20.51 20.93 22.06
N LEU A 108 -19.63 21.21 23.02
CA LEU A 108 -19.07 20.18 23.90
C LEU A 108 -20.17 19.46 24.71
N LEU A 109 -21.24 20.19 25.08
CA LEU A 109 -22.38 19.64 25.80
C LEU A 109 -23.18 18.67 24.93
N ASP A 110 -23.43 19.01 23.66
CA ASP A 110 -24.15 18.13 22.73
C ASP A 110 -23.41 16.80 22.55
N TRP A 111 -22.08 16.85 22.39
CA TRP A 111 -21.24 15.65 22.30
C TRP A 111 -21.20 14.85 23.60
N SER A 112 -21.22 15.54 24.75
CA SER A 112 -21.29 14.91 26.08
C SER A 112 -22.55 14.05 26.20
N LEU A 113 -23.69 14.60 25.76
CA LEU A 113 -24.97 13.89 25.72
C LEU A 113 -24.97 12.76 24.69
N ALA A 114 -24.53 13.01 23.46
CA ALA A 114 -24.55 12.04 22.36
C ALA A 114 -23.68 10.81 22.64
N LEU A 115 -22.50 11.00 23.24
CA LEU A 115 -21.53 9.94 23.51
C LEU A 115 -21.67 9.35 24.93
N ASN A 116 -22.57 9.90 25.76
CA ASN A 116 -22.72 9.55 27.17
C ASN A 116 -21.38 9.64 27.93
N LEU A 117 -20.67 10.75 27.76
CA LEU A 117 -19.38 11.03 28.37
C LEU A 117 -19.43 12.39 29.05
N SER A 118 -18.84 12.53 30.24
CA SER A 118 -18.70 13.87 30.82
C SER A 118 -17.83 14.76 29.93
N GLU A 119 -18.09 16.08 29.94
CA GLU A 119 -17.28 17.05 29.18
C GLU A 119 -15.79 16.92 29.48
N GLN A 120 -15.42 16.70 30.75
CA GLN A 120 -14.01 16.46 31.13
C GLN A 120 -13.43 15.20 30.50
N ALA A 121 -14.22 14.12 30.38
CA ALA A 121 -13.78 12.90 29.71
C ALA A 121 -13.60 13.12 28.20
N LEU A 122 -14.47 13.93 27.57
CA LEU A 122 -14.33 14.33 26.17
C LEU A 122 -13.09 15.21 25.95
N LEU A 123 -12.85 16.21 26.79
CA LEU A 123 -11.66 17.06 26.69
C LEU A 123 -10.36 16.24 26.80
N ASN A 124 -10.32 15.28 27.73
CA ASN A 124 -9.19 14.35 27.85
C ASN A 124 -9.04 13.47 26.60
N TYR A 125 -10.15 13.03 26.01
CA TYR A 125 -10.16 12.25 24.79
C TYR A 125 -9.66 13.05 23.58
N PHE A 126 -10.15 14.29 23.40
CA PHE A 126 -9.68 15.20 22.34
C PHE A 126 -8.21 15.56 22.51
N LYS A 127 -7.73 15.80 23.73
CA LYS A 127 -6.30 16.01 24.00
C LYS A 127 -5.45 14.85 23.49
N LYS A 128 -5.90 13.60 23.69
CA LYS A 128 -5.22 12.41 23.17
C LYS A 128 -5.29 12.35 21.64
N ILE A 129 -6.48 12.55 21.06
CA ILE A 129 -6.67 12.54 19.60
C ILE A 129 -5.79 13.59 18.91
N ASN A 130 -5.69 14.79 19.48
CA ASN A 130 -4.88 15.88 18.92
C ASN A 130 -3.41 15.50 18.77
N THR A 131 -2.85 14.61 19.59
CA THR A 131 -1.48 14.10 19.39
C THR A 131 -1.33 13.25 18.12
N TYR A 132 -2.40 12.60 17.67
CA TYR A 132 -2.43 11.80 16.45
C TYR A 132 -2.89 12.59 15.22
N LEU A 133 -3.57 13.71 15.42
CA LEU A 133 -3.91 14.68 14.37
C LEU A 133 -2.76 15.64 14.05
N ALA A 134 -1.85 15.87 14.99
CA ALA A 134 -0.73 16.80 14.82
C ALA A 134 0.16 16.49 13.58
N PRO A 135 0.48 15.23 13.24
CA PRO A 135 1.19 14.91 11.99
C PRO A 135 0.44 15.27 10.70
N PHE A 136 -0.87 15.56 10.78
CA PHE A 136 -1.66 16.09 9.66
C PHE A 136 -1.83 17.62 9.76
N HIS A 137 -1.16 18.26 10.72
CA HIS A 137 -1.41 19.66 11.12
C HIS A 137 -2.89 19.94 11.39
N LEU A 138 -3.57 18.97 12.00
CA LEU A 138 -4.98 19.08 12.39
C LEU A 138 -5.11 19.10 13.91
N GLN A 139 -6.21 19.68 14.39
CA GLN A 139 -6.60 19.62 15.80
C GLN A 139 -8.12 19.77 15.93
N ILE A 140 -8.67 19.31 17.05
CA ILE A 140 -10.07 19.50 17.42
C ILE A 140 -10.19 20.79 18.24
N ALA A 141 -10.94 21.76 17.72
CA ALA A 141 -11.47 22.88 18.50
C ALA A 141 -12.68 22.41 19.32
N THR A 142 -13.01 23.08 20.43
CA THR A 142 -14.06 22.62 21.36
C THR A 142 -15.26 23.56 21.49
N ASN A 143 -15.26 24.68 20.77
CA ASN A 143 -16.37 25.63 20.76
C ASN A 143 -16.50 26.35 19.39
N PRO A 144 -17.29 25.82 18.44
CA PRO A 144 -17.92 24.50 18.45
C PRO A 144 -16.87 23.36 18.36
N VAL A 145 -17.29 22.12 18.60
CA VAL A 145 -16.44 20.94 18.43
C VAL A 145 -16.28 20.66 16.94
N VAL A 146 -15.14 21.03 16.37
CA VAL A 146 -14.85 20.91 14.93
C VAL A 146 -13.39 20.57 14.69
N LEU A 147 -13.12 19.94 13.55
CA LEU A 147 -11.75 19.71 13.06
C LEU A 147 -11.23 20.98 12.37
N ILE A 148 -10.08 21.48 12.82
CA ILE A 148 -9.44 22.67 12.25
C ILE A 148 -8.07 22.34 11.67
N GLY A 149 -7.75 23.01 10.57
CA GLY A 149 -6.54 22.86 9.75
C GLY A 149 -6.78 23.44 8.36
N SER A 150 -5.80 23.32 7.46
CA SER A 150 -6.06 23.64 6.04
C SER A 150 -7.02 22.60 5.47
N GLU A 151 -7.87 23.02 4.52
CA GLU A 151 -8.84 22.09 3.93
C GLU A 151 -8.17 20.93 3.20
N ILE A 152 -7.00 21.15 2.57
CA ILE A 152 -6.19 20.08 1.96
C ILE A 152 -5.83 19.01 3.00
N ASN A 153 -5.39 19.42 4.20
CA ASN A 153 -5.00 18.49 5.25
C ASN A 153 -6.21 17.73 5.82
N VAL A 154 -7.35 18.41 5.96
CA VAL A 154 -8.60 17.79 6.40
C VAL A 154 -9.03 16.70 5.42
N ARG A 155 -8.99 17.00 4.11
CA ARG A 155 -9.33 16.03 3.05
C ARG A 155 -8.36 14.87 3.02
N GLN A 156 -7.06 15.14 3.14
CA GLN A 156 -6.03 14.09 3.21
C GLN A 156 -6.27 13.17 4.42
N PHE A 157 -6.60 13.73 5.58
CA PHE A 157 -6.91 12.93 6.76
C PHE A 157 -8.14 12.04 6.54
N PHE A 158 -9.25 12.58 6.01
CA PHE A 158 -10.43 11.77 5.68
C PHE A 158 -10.13 10.68 4.66
N PHE A 159 -9.34 11.02 3.64
CA PHE A 159 -8.90 10.06 2.64
C PHE A 159 -8.10 8.92 3.28
N VAL A 160 -7.09 9.22 4.10
CA VAL A 160 -6.30 8.20 4.80
C VAL A 160 -7.18 7.37 5.76
N PHE A 161 -8.11 8.01 6.46
CA PHE A 161 -8.95 7.36 7.47
C PHE A 161 -10.05 6.45 6.89
N TYR A 162 -10.67 6.84 5.78
CA TYR A 162 -11.78 6.08 5.18
C TYR A 162 -11.36 5.20 3.98
N TYR A 163 -10.35 5.60 3.21
CA TYR A 163 -9.91 4.85 2.03
C TYR A 163 -8.67 3.99 2.28
N GLU A 164 -7.59 4.53 2.85
CA GLU A 164 -6.34 3.75 3.04
C GLU A 164 -6.38 2.83 4.26
N SER A 165 -7.33 3.05 5.16
CA SER A 165 -7.49 2.28 6.40
C SER A 165 -8.51 1.16 6.26
N ALA A 166 -8.81 0.45 7.35
CA ALA A 166 -9.72 -0.68 7.28
C ALA A 166 -11.18 -0.21 7.14
N ILE A 167 -11.88 -0.84 6.18
CA ILE A 167 -13.32 -0.71 6.00
C ILE A 167 -14.05 -1.32 7.20
N ASN A 168 -15.04 -0.61 7.71
CA ASN A 168 -15.95 -1.08 8.75
C ASN A 168 -17.35 -0.47 8.57
N VAL A 169 -18.27 -0.77 9.49
CA VAL A 169 -19.68 -0.36 9.39
C VAL A 169 -19.90 1.15 9.47
N ASN A 170 -18.91 1.92 9.95
CA ASN A 170 -18.94 3.37 10.01
C ASN A 170 -18.11 4.04 8.91
N THR A 171 -17.61 3.28 7.92
CA THR A 171 -16.88 3.85 6.78
C THR A 171 -17.84 4.63 5.88
N LEU A 172 -17.50 5.89 5.59
CA LEU A 172 -18.23 6.70 4.61
C LEU A 172 -17.82 6.29 3.19
N PHE A 173 -18.78 5.81 2.41
CA PHE A 173 -18.53 5.35 1.04
C PHE A 173 -18.98 6.39 0.01
N PRO A 174 -18.23 6.55 -1.11
CA PRO A 174 -18.68 7.30 -2.26
C PRO A 174 -20.03 6.78 -2.78
N SER A 175 -20.98 7.67 -3.00
CA SER A 175 -22.30 7.32 -3.52
C SER A 175 -22.23 6.76 -4.95
N ILE A 176 -23.33 6.14 -5.40
CA ILE A 176 -23.47 5.69 -6.78
C ILE A 176 -23.31 6.86 -7.76
N ASP A 177 -23.80 8.05 -7.41
CA ASP A 177 -23.65 9.24 -8.26
C ASP A 177 -22.19 9.65 -8.39
N VAL A 178 -21.39 9.56 -7.32
CA VAL A 178 -19.94 9.82 -7.39
C VAL A 178 -19.27 8.79 -8.30
N GLN A 179 -19.62 7.52 -8.15
CA GLN A 179 -19.08 6.44 -8.99
C GLN A 179 -19.42 6.65 -10.48
N ASN A 180 -20.67 7.00 -10.79
CA ASN A 180 -21.11 7.32 -12.15
C ASN A 180 -20.40 8.55 -12.72
N THR A 181 -20.19 9.57 -11.88
CA THR A 181 -19.43 10.77 -12.23
C THR A 181 -17.99 10.41 -12.60
N VAL A 182 -17.32 9.59 -11.80
CA VAL A 182 -15.96 9.09 -12.10
C VAL A 182 -15.92 8.31 -13.41
N ILE A 183 -16.89 7.43 -13.66
CA ILE A 183 -16.96 6.66 -14.91
C ILE A 183 -17.05 7.61 -16.11
N GLU A 184 -17.90 8.62 -16.03
CA GLU A 184 -18.10 9.56 -17.13
C GLU A 184 -16.88 10.45 -17.38
N ILE A 185 -16.31 11.01 -16.30
CA ILE A 185 -15.07 11.79 -16.38
C ILE A 185 -13.96 10.94 -17.02
N THR A 186 -13.80 9.69 -16.57
CA THR A 186 -12.78 8.78 -17.09
C THR A 186 -13.01 8.48 -18.57
N ARG A 187 -14.25 8.26 -19.02
CA ARG A 187 -14.58 8.07 -20.45
C ARG A 187 -14.23 9.30 -21.28
N CYS A 188 -14.53 10.51 -20.79
CA CYS A 188 -14.15 11.75 -21.48
C CYS A 188 -12.62 11.92 -21.60
N TRP A 189 -11.86 11.31 -20.71
CA TRP A 189 -10.40 11.40 -20.66
C TRP A 189 -9.66 10.26 -21.37
N GLN A 190 -10.31 9.11 -21.60
CA GLN A 190 -9.72 7.91 -22.22
C GLN A 190 -9.08 8.18 -23.59
N ASP A 191 -9.62 9.11 -24.37
CA ASP A 191 -9.11 9.42 -25.71
C ASP A 191 -7.94 10.42 -25.71
N LYS A 192 -7.62 11.07 -24.58
CA LYS A 192 -6.75 12.26 -24.57
C LYS A 192 -5.70 12.31 -23.46
N THR A 193 -5.87 11.55 -22.37
CA THR A 193 -5.01 11.67 -21.19
C THR A 193 -4.77 10.30 -20.56
N GLN A 194 -3.51 9.90 -20.38
CA GLN A 194 -3.15 8.65 -19.71
C GLN A 194 -3.26 8.77 -18.17
N LEU A 195 -4.30 9.44 -17.67
CA LEU A 195 -4.58 9.57 -16.23
C LEU A 195 -5.17 8.27 -15.68
N ALA A 196 -4.37 7.21 -15.68
CA ALA A 196 -4.74 5.94 -15.08
C ALA A 196 -4.58 6.02 -13.55
N SER A 197 -5.67 6.34 -12.85
CA SER A 197 -5.78 6.16 -11.40
C SER A 197 -6.72 5.01 -11.06
N ALA A 198 -6.62 4.46 -9.85
CA ALA A 198 -7.56 3.44 -9.40
C ALA A 198 -8.97 4.03 -9.26
N PHE A 199 -9.99 3.30 -9.72
CA PHE A 199 -11.38 3.75 -9.68
C PHE A 199 -11.84 4.21 -8.29
N SER A 200 -11.56 3.41 -7.27
CA SER A 200 -11.93 3.73 -5.89
C SER A 200 -11.16 4.94 -5.34
N TYR A 201 -9.89 5.11 -5.72
CA TYR A 201 -9.11 6.29 -5.35
C TYR A 201 -9.80 7.57 -5.83
N PHE A 202 -10.14 7.62 -7.12
CA PHE A 202 -10.80 8.78 -7.71
C PHE A 202 -12.19 8.98 -7.08
N SER A 203 -12.94 7.91 -6.87
CA SER A 203 -14.26 7.99 -6.23
C SER A 203 -14.19 8.61 -4.83
N TYR A 204 -13.21 8.22 -4.01
CA TYR A 204 -13.04 8.79 -2.66
C TYR A 204 -12.59 10.25 -2.69
N ILE A 205 -11.58 10.60 -3.49
CA ILE A 205 -11.10 11.99 -3.51
C ILE A 205 -12.16 12.94 -4.07
N LEU A 206 -12.94 12.48 -5.07
CA LEU A 206 -14.06 13.23 -5.62
C LEU A 206 -15.20 13.37 -4.62
N TYR A 207 -15.58 12.29 -3.93
CA TYR A 207 -16.61 12.32 -2.89
C TYR A 207 -16.27 13.33 -1.80
N ILE A 208 -15.04 13.24 -1.27
CA ILE A 208 -14.55 14.17 -0.25
C ILE A 208 -14.59 15.60 -0.81
N ALA A 209 -14.07 15.86 -2.02
CA ALA A 209 -14.04 17.21 -2.56
C ALA A 209 -15.44 17.81 -2.76
N ILE A 210 -16.41 17.03 -3.25
CA ILE A 210 -17.79 17.47 -3.46
C ILE A 210 -18.47 17.80 -2.13
N GLU A 211 -18.44 16.88 -1.16
CA GLU A 211 -19.13 17.09 0.12
C GLU A 211 -18.56 18.28 0.86
N ARG A 212 -17.24 18.45 0.84
CA ARG A 212 -16.57 19.59 1.47
C ARG A 212 -16.90 20.90 0.75
N ASN A 213 -16.87 20.91 -0.58
CA ASN A 213 -17.22 22.10 -1.37
C ASN A 213 -18.69 22.51 -1.17
N LYS A 214 -19.64 21.56 -1.13
CA LYS A 214 -21.06 21.84 -0.83
C LYS A 214 -21.26 22.53 0.52
N ASN A 215 -20.36 22.28 1.47
CA ASN A 215 -20.35 22.92 2.78
C ASN A 215 -19.56 24.24 2.85
N GLY A 216 -19.11 24.77 1.70
CA GLY A 216 -18.32 25.99 1.60
C GLY A 216 -16.86 25.83 2.05
N LEU A 217 -16.37 24.59 2.16
CA LEU A 217 -15.03 24.26 2.63
C LEU A 217 -14.15 23.93 1.43
N GLN A 218 -13.51 24.97 0.92
CA GLN A 218 -12.77 24.93 -0.33
C GLN A 218 -11.26 24.89 -0.11
N VAL A 219 -10.56 24.27 -1.05
CA VAL A 219 -9.09 24.31 -1.09
C VAL A 219 -8.58 25.69 -1.51
N HIS A 220 -7.38 26.01 -1.05
CA HIS A 220 -6.63 27.18 -1.49
C HIS A 220 -5.25 26.73 -1.97
N LEU A 221 -4.94 26.99 -3.24
CA LEU A 221 -3.73 26.53 -3.90
C LEU A 221 -2.70 27.66 -4.06
N SER A 222 -1.43 27.29 -3.96
CA SER A 222 -0.31 28.20 -4.22
C SER A 222 -0.25 28.60 -5.69
N THR A 223 0.34 29.77 -5.96
CA THR A 223 0.58 30.24 -7.33
C THR A 223 1.44 29.27 -8.13
N GLU A 224 2.39 28.58 -7.49
CA GLU A 224 3.24 27.58 -8.15
C GLU A 224 2.42 26.39 -8.69
N LEU A 225 1.43 25.90 -7.95
CA LEU A 225 0.53 24.84 -8.43
C LEU A 225 -0.37 25.31 -9.56
N LYS A 226 -0.88 26.54 -9.49
CA LYS A 226 -1.70 27.12 -10.56
C LYS A 226 -0.88 27.26 -11.84
N ASN A 227 0.37 27.70 -11.74
CA ASN A 227 1.29 27.79 -12.88
C ASN A 227 1.64 26.41 -13.45
N PHE A 228 1.92 25.40 -12.60
CA PHE A 228 2.14 24.02 -13.04
C PHE A 228 0.91 23.50 -13.81
N TYR A 229 -0.27 23.77 -13.28
CA TYR A 229 -1.53 23.39 -13.90
C TYR A 229 -1.71 24.07 -15.27
N ASP A 230 -1.45 25.38 -15.37
CA ASP A 230 -1.56 26.14 -16.62
C ASP A 230 -0.68 25.57 -17.73
N GLN A 231 0.55 25.18 -17.39
CA GLN A 231 1.47 24.52 -18.32
C GLN A 231 0.98 23.11 -18.70
N SER A 232 0.29 22.43 -17.78
CA SER A 232 -0.22 21.07 -17.97
C SER A 232 -1.58 21.00 -18.67
N LYS A 233 -2.25 22.13 -18.94
CA LYS A 233 -3.56 22.22 -19.61
C LYS A 233 -3.70 21.41 -20.91
N PRO A 234 -2.68 21.31 -21.79
CA PRO A 234 -2.79 20.48 -22.99
C PRO A 234 -3.08 18.99 -22.68
N PHE A 235 -2.70 18.54 -21.50
CA PHE A 235 -2.89 17.17 -21.02
C PHE A 235 -4.10 17.01 -20.10
N PHE A 236 -4.94 18.05 -19.93
CA PHE A 236 -6.12 18.01 -19.07
C PHE A 236 -7.21 19.02 -19.47
N GLN A 237 -8.41 18.53 -19.79
CA GLN A 237 -9.53 19.40 -20.17
C GLN A 237 -10.49 19.63 -18.98
N LEU A 238 -10.59 20.87 -18.49
CA LEU A 238 -11.43 21.29 -17.35
C LEU A 238 -12.92 21.33 -17.66
N GLU A 239 -13.25 21.77 -18.87
CA GLU A 239 -14.60 22.21 -19.23
C GLU A 239 -15.61 21.06 -19.14
N SER A 240 -15.17 19.85 -19.48
CA SER A 240 -15.98 18.64 -19.32
C SER A 240 -16.21 18.28 -17.86
N LEU A 241 -15.21 18.46 -16.98
CA LEU A 241 -15.33 18.08 -15.57
C LEU A 241 -16.32 18.98 -14.82
N HIS A 242 -16.28 20.30 -15.04
CA HIS A 242 -17.27 21.21 -14.46
C HIS A 242 -18.70 20.80 -14.85
N ALA A 243 -18.95 20.61 -16.15
CA ALA A 243 -20.28 20.27 -16.66
C ALA A 243 -20.79 18.92 -16.11
N ILE A 244 -19.91 17.92 -16.00
CA ILE A 244 -20.29 16.61 -15.46
C ILE A 244 -20.61 16.73 -13.96
N ILE A 245 -19.76 17.40 -13.16
CA ILE A 245 -19.98 17.54 -11.71
C ILE A 245 -21.26 18.34 -11.42
N GLU A 246 -21.46 19.47 -12.10
CA GLU A 246 -22.66 20.30 -11.93
C GLU A 246 -23.93 19.49 -12.21
N ARG A 247 -23.94 18.69 -13.27
CA ARG A 247 -25.08 17.86 -13.65
C ARG A 247 -25.42 16.77 -12.62
N PHE A 248 -24.43 16.19 -11.93
CA PHE A 248 -24.67 15.15 -10.93
C PHE A 248 -24.96 15.69 -9.53
N PHE A 249 -24.42 16.84 -9.15
CA PHE A 249 -24.41 17.29 -7.76
C PHE A 249 -25.04 18.65 -7.50
N ASP A 250 -25.50 19.35 -8.55
CA ASP A 250 -26.12 20.68 -8.48
C ASP A 250 -25.28 21.66 -7.66
N CYS A 251 -23.95 21.60 -7.84
CA CYS A 251 -23.01 22.46 -7.14
C CYS A 251 -21.99 23.03 -8.11
N THR A 252 -21.63 24.30 -7.88
CA THR A 252 -20.51 24.92 -8.57
C THR A 252 -19.21 24.37 -8.00
N PHE A 253 -18.30 23.99 -8.88
CA PHE A 253 -17.00 23.44 -8.50
C PHE A 253 -15.91 24.43 -8.93
N PRO A 254 -15.29 25.18 -8.00
CA PRO A 254 -14.29 26.19 -8.32
C PRO A 254 -13.09 25.64 -9.11
N GLU A 255 -12.41 26.50 -9.85
CA GLU A 255 -11.21 26.11 -10.60
C GLU A 255 -10.13 25.48 -9.71
N GLU A 256 -9.89 26.03 -8.51
CA GLU A 256 -8.91 25.48 -7.56
C GLU A 256 -9.26 24.06 -7.11
N GLU A 257 -10.55 23.72 -7.03
CA GLU A 257 -11.00 22.36 -6.70
C GLU A 257 -10.67 21.37 -7.82
N VAL A 258 -10.82 21.80 -9.07
CA VAL A 258 -10.44 20.96 -10.20
C VAL A 258 -8.94 20.76 -10.28
N ILE A 259 -8.17 21.82 -10.07
CA ILE A 259 -6.71 21.72 -10.03
C ILE A 259 -6.30 20.76 -8.92
N PHE A 260 -6.90 20.86 -7.72
CA PHE A 260 -6.65 19.93 -6.64
C PHE A 260 -6.91 18.47 -7.04
N LEU A 261 -8.08 18.16 -7.64
CA LEU A 261 -8.38 16.81 -8.12
C LEU A 261 -7.36 16.34 -9.15
N PHE A 262 -7.00 17.19 -10.11
CA PHE A 262 -6.01 16.88 -11.15
C PHE A 262 -4.66 16.50 -10.54
N ILE A 263 -4.13 17.31 -9.62
CA ILE A 263 -2.85 17.04 -8.98
C ILE A 263 -2.92 15.72 -8.19
N CYS A 264 -4.00 15.48 -7.43
CA CYS A 264 -4.21 14.22 -6.71
C CYS A 264 -4.16 13.00 -7.65
N LEU A 265 -4.81 13.07 -8.81
CA LEU A 265 -4.86 11.97 -9.78
C LEU A 265 -3.50 11.70 -10.42
N ILE A 266 -2.76 12.74 -10.81
CA ILE A 266 -1.41 12.59 -11.36
C ILE A 266 -0.48 11.95 -10.32
N CYS A 267 -0.60 12.37 -9.06
CA CYS A 267 0.20 11.83 -7.95
C CYS A 267 -0.02 10.34 -7.67
N ARG A 268 -0.98 9.70 -8.34
CA ARG A 268 -1.32 8.28 -8.23
C ARG A 268 -1.27 7.52 -9.56
N GLN A 269 -0.68 8.08 -10.61
CA GLN A 269 -0.45 7.35 -11.86
C GLN A 269 0.38 6.08 -11.61
N LYS A 270 0.15 5.02 -12.39
CA LYS A 270 0.97 3.81 -12.30
C LYS A 270 2.42 4.09 -12.68
N ILE A 271 3.35 3.32 -12.13
CA ILE A 271 4.79 3.51 -12.38
C ILE A 271 5.11 3.32 -13.87
N ASN A 272 4.48 2.35 -14.53
CA ASN A 272 4.65 2.05 -15.95
C ASN A 272 3.92 3.02 -16.91
N GLN A 273 3.28 4.08 -16.41
CA GLN A 273 2.59 5.08 -17.21
C GLN A 273 2.89 6.51 -16.71
N PRO A 274 4.17 6.96 -16.69
CA PRO A 274 4.52 8.25 -16.10
C PRO A 274 4.42 9.44 -17.08
N ALA A 275 3.79 9.25 -18.24
CA ALA A 275 3.97 10.08 -19.45
C ALA A 275 3.87 11.60 -19.24
N LEU A 276 2.96 12.07 -18.38
CA LEU A 276 2.84 13.50 -18.10
C LEU A 276 3.99 14.03 -17.23
N LEU A 277 4.32 13.31 -16.16
CA LEU A 277 5.33 13.70 -15.19
C LEU A 277 6.75 13.62 -15.75
N THR A 278 6.92 12.90 -16.86
CA THR A 278 8.20 12.74 -17.55
C THR A 278 8.22 13.50 -18.87
N SER A 279 7.24 14.38 -19.10
CA SER A 279 7.26 15.29 -20.24
C SER A 279 8.36 16.34 -20.06
N GLU A 280 9.01 16.74 -21.16
CA GLU A 280 10.06 17.76 -21.13
C GLU A 280 9.59 19.03 -20.41
N LEU A 281 8.35 19.45 -20.65
CA LEU A 281 7.73 20.61 -20.02
C LEU A 281 7.74 20.54 -18.48
N VAL A 282 7.40 19.39 -17.91
CA VAL A 282 7.36 19.19 -16.45
C VAL A 282 8.77 19.06 -15.88
N CYS A 283 9.66 18.34 -16.58
CA CYS A 283 11.05 18.17 -16.16
C CYS A 283 11.83 19.50 -16.17
N GLU A 284 11.52 20.41 -17.10
CA GLU A 284 12.12 21.74 -17.18
C GLU A 284 11.71 22.67 -16.04
N GLN A 285 10.58 22.42 -15.38
CA GLN A 285 10.13 23.23 -14.24
C GLN A 285 11.00 23.01 -13.00
N TRP A 286 11.50 21.78 -12.81
CA TRP A 286 12.36 21.42 -11.68
C TRP A 286 13.56 20.56 -12.14
N PRO A 287 14.52 21.14 -12.89
CA PRO A 287 15.65 20.40 -13.44
C PRO A 287 16.53 19.77 -12.35
N GLU A 288 16.54 20.34 -11.14
CA GLU A 288 17.26 19.76 -10.01
C GLU A 288 16.64 18.42 -9.54
N ILE A 289 15.35 18.16 -9.78
CA ILE A 289 14.74 16.87 -9.44
C ILE A 289 15.32 15.75 -10.32
N LYS A 290 15.62 16.05 -11.59
CA LYS A 290 16.33 15.12 -12.46
C LYS A 290 17.70 14.77 -11.90
N GLN A 291 18.46 15.77 -11.47
CA GLN A 291 19.73 15.55 -10.79
C GLN A 291 19.56 14.68 -9.54
N LEU A 292 18.57 14.97 -8.70
CA LEU A 292 18.28 14.19 -7.49
C LEU A 292 18.01 12.71 -7.79
N ALA A 293 17.21 12.42 -8.83
CA ALA A 293 16.93 11.05 -9.25
C ALA A 293 18.20 10.32 -9.71
N HIS A 294 19.04 10.99 -10.49
CA HIS A 294 20.33 10.45 -10.94
C HIS A 294 21.28 10.17 -9.76
N ASP A 295 21.40 11.10 -8.81
CA ASP A 295 22.26 10.95 -7.64
C ASP A 295 21.79 9.78 -6.77
N PHE A 296 20.48 9.65 -6.54
CA PHE A 296 19.90 8.51 -5.82
C PHE A 296 20.16 7.17 -6.53
N TYR A 297 19.93 7.13 -7.85
CA TYR A 297 20.13 5.92 -8.64
C TYR A 297 21.59 5.48 -8.64
N LYS A 298 22.54 6.43 -8.71
CA LYS A 298 23.97 6.14 -8.67
C LYS A 298 24.39 5.41 -7.39
N GLU A 299 23.85 5.79 -6.24
CA GLU A 299 24.12 5.11 -4.97
C GLU A 299 23.43 3.74 -4.87
N ASN A 300 22.37 3.52 -5.64
CA ASN A 300 21.54 2.33 -5.57
C ASN A 300 21.69 1.36 -6.74
N ARG A 301 22.48 1.70 -7.76
CA ARG A 301 22.61 0.97 -9.02
C ARG A 301 22.77 -0.54 -8.84
N GLY A 302 22.04 -1.31 -9.66
CA GLY A 302 22.09 -2.76 -9.68
C GLY A 302 21.99 -3.32 -11.10
N SER A 303 21.56 -4.57 -11.21
CA SER A 303 21.40 -5.30 -12.47
C SER A 303 20.08 -4.95 -13.17
N SER A 304 19.98 -3.72 -13.67
CA SER A 304 18.83 -3.27 -14.45
C SER A 304 18.94 -3.71 -15.91
N PHE A 305 17.83 -4.10 -16.51
CA PHE A 305 17.73 -4.35 -17.96
C PHE A 305 17.61 -3.05 -18.77
N ASP A 306 17.09 -1.98 -18.16
CA ASP A 306 16.92 -0.66 -18.80
C ASP A 306 17.08 0.47 -17.77
N GLU A 307 18.33 0.93 -17.58
CA GLU A 307 18.63 2.00 -16.62
C GLU A 307 17.93 3.33 -16.96
N SER A 308 17.66 3.59 -18.25
CA SER A 308 17.01 4.83 -18.67
C SER A 308 15.57 4.86 -18.17
N LYS A 309 14.89 3.72 -18.27
CA LYS A 309 13.52 3.54 -17.75
C LYS A 309 13.46 3.66 -16.23
N ASP A 310 14.43 3.11 -15.50
CA ASP A 310 14.50 3.25 -14.04
C ASP A 310 14.62 4.72 -13.60
N LEU A 311 15.49 5.47 -14.28
CA LEU A 311 15.69 6.90 -14.02
C LEU A 311 14.40 7.68 -14.27
N VAL A 312 13.71 7.44 -15.39
CA VAL A 312 12.41 8.06 -15.70
C VAL A 312 11.38 7.79 -14.60
N TRP A 313 11.36 6.57 -14.07
CA TRP A 313 10.46 6.19 -12.98
C TRP A 313 10.82 6.83 -11.64
N LEU A 314 12.11 6.99 -11.33
CA LEU A 314 12.58 7.71 -10.15
C LEU A 314 12.33 9.22 -10.24
N GLU A 315 12.58 9.82 -11.40
CA GLU A 315 12.26 11.22 -11.68
C GLU A 315 10.77 11.48 -11.45
N SER A 316 9.90 10.64 -12.03
CA SER A 316 8.45 10.72 -11.82
C SER A 316 8.09 10.65 -10.34
N PHE A 317 8.75 9.78 -9.56
CA PHE A 317 8.51 9.67 -8.12
C PHE A 317 8.82 10.98 -7.38
N PHE A 318 10.00 11.56 -7.58
CA PHE A 318 10.38 12.80 -6.90
C PHE A 318 9.51 13.99 -7.34
N ILE A 319 9.09 14.05 -8.60
CA ILE A 319 8.13 15.07 -9.06
C ILE A 319 6.79 14.92 -8.35
N ARG A 320 6.29 13.69 -8.15
CA ARG A 320 5.06 13.45 -7.37
C ARG A 320 5.20 13.93 -5.93
N LEU A 321 6.35 13.68 -5.30
CA LEU A 321 6.61 14.19 -3.96
C LEU A 321 6.59 15.71 -3.93
N LYS A 322 7.20 16.38 -4.93
CA LYS A 322 7.20 17.84 -5.03
C LYS A 322 5.78 18.39 -5.20
N LEU A 323 4.95 17.77 -6.04
CA LEU A 323 3.54 18.15 -6.19
C LEU A 323 2.74 17.96 -4.89
N ARG A 324 3.01 16.87 -4.17
CA ARG A 324 2.40 16.61 -2.85
C ARG A 324 2.83 17.66 -1.83
N GLU A 325 4.11 18.00 -1.73
CA GLU A 325 4.60 19.09 -0.86
C GLU A 325 3.92 20.43 -1.15
N LEU A 326 3.73 20.74 -2.44
CA LEU A 326 3.06 21.97 -2.85
C LEU A 326 1.57 22.01 -2.50
N LEU A 327 0.90 20.86 -2.46
CA LEU A 327 -0.46 20.75 -1.90
C LEU A 327 -0.40 20.91 -0.38
N SER A 328 0.38 20.05 0.27
CA SER A 328 0.70 20.06 1.69
C SER A 328 1.71 18.94 1.99
N PRO A 329 2.72 19.17 2.84
CA PRO A 329 3.63 18.11 3.30
C PRO A 329 2.91 16.87 3.87
N THR A 330 1.73 17.06 4.44
CA THR A 330 0.89 15.97 5.01
C THR A 330 0.41 14.95 3.96
N MET A 331 0.44 15.31 2.68
CA MET A 331 0.14 14.41 1.56
C MET A 331 1.16 13.27 1.42
N ASN A 332 2.32 13.39 2.07
CA ASN A 332 3.39 12.40 2.07
C ASN A 332 3.35 11.46 3.28
N VAL A 333 2.44 11.65 4.24
CA VAL A 333 2.32 10.81 5.45
C VAL A 333 2.07 9.35 5.09
N ALA A 334 2.83 8.44 5.71
CA ALA A 334 2.63 7.01 5.62
C ALA A 334 1.94 6.49 6.88
N ILE A 335 0.89 5.68 6.71
CA ILE A 335 0.22 5.06 7.86
C ILE A 335 1.12 4.06 8.57
N ASP A 336 0.91 3.87 9.87
CA ASP A 336 1.72 2.99 10.72
C ASP A 336 1.89 1.58 10.15
N ASP A 337 0.81 1.03 9.59
CA ASP A 337 0.78 -0.31 9.02
C ASP A 337 1.74 -0.43 7.82
N LEU A 338 1.82 0.61 6.98
CA LEU A 338 2.72 0.65 5.83
C LEU A 338 4.17 0.84 6.28
N THR A 339 4.39 1.77 7.21
CA THR A 339 5.71 2.03 7.78
C THR A 339 6.29 0.79 8.46
N GLN A 340 5.46 0.06 9.22
CA GLN A 340 5.86 -1.19 9.84
C GLN A 340 6.20 -2.25 8.80
N PHE A 341 5.33 -2.44 7.80
CA PHE A 341 5.55 -3.42 6.73
C PHE A 341 6.91 -3.18 6.04
N VAL A 342 7.21 -1.93 5.68
CA VAL A 342 8.48 -1.59 5.03
C VAL A 342 9.67 -1.82 5.95
N LYS A 343 9.61 -1.34 7.20
CA LYS A 343 10.72 -1.50 8.15
C LYS A 343 11.00 -2.95 8.53
N GLU A 344 9.98 -3.83 8.50
CA GLU A 344 10.13 -5.27 8.78
C GLU A 344 10.62 -6.07 7.56
N LYS A 345 10.15 -5.73 6.36
CA LYS A 345 10.45 -6.51 5.14
C LYS A 345 11.64 -6.01 4.34
N PHE A 346 11.95 -4.71 4.44
CA PHE A 346 12.97 -4.02 3.65
C PHE A 346 13.86 -3.15 4.54
N THR A 347 14.32 -3.70 5.67
CA THR A 347 15.07 -2.94 6.69
C THR A 347 16.33 -2.29 6.13
N ASP A 348 17.14 -3.04 5.38
CA ASP A 348 18.41 -2.57 4.85
C ASP A 348 18.20 -1.51 3.76
N GLU A 349 17.23 -1.75 2.88
CA GLU A 349 16.85 -0.80 1.83
C GLU A 349 16.29 0.49 2.43
N TYR A 350 15.44 0.41 3.45
CA TYR A 350 14.93 1.57 4.19
C TYR A 350 16.06 2.38 4.82
N GLN A 351 17.00 1.73 5.51
CA GLN A 351 18.11 2.43 6.16
C GLN A 351 19.00 3.15 5.15
N LYS A 352 19.30 2.51 4.02
CA LYS A 352 20.08 3.11 2.93
C LYS A 352 19.38 4.32 2.34
N ASN A 353 18.08 4.20 2.05
CA ASN A 353 17.27 5.29 1.51
C ASN A 353 17.15 6.45 2.51
N GLN A 354 16.96 6.16 3.80
CA GLN A 354 16.89 7.16 4.86
C GLN A 354 18.21 7.93 4.98
N PHE A 355 19.34 7.23 4.87
CA PHE A 355 20.67 7.86 4.87
C PHE A 355 20.80 8.86 3.71
N PHE A 356 20.47 8.44 2.48
CA PHE A 356 20.48 9.34 1.32
C PHE A 356 19.58 10.56 1.54
N LEU A 357 18.31 10.34 1.89
CA LEU A 357 17.32 11.42 2.04
C LEU A 357 17.73 12.44 3.11
N SER A 358 18.30 12.00 4.23
CA SER A 358 18.70 12.89 5.32
C SER A 358 19.95 13.72 5.02
N HIS A 359 20.81 13.28 4.08
CA HIS A 359 22.09 13.93 3.79
C HIS A 359 22.09 14.72 2.48
N HIS A 360 21.21 14.41 1.54
CA HIS A 360 21.23 15.04 0.22
C HIS A 360 20.67 16.47 0.24
N GLU A 361 21.45 17.45 -0.24
CA GLU A 361 21.10 18.88 -0.15
C GLU A 361 19.82 19.24 -0.93
N LEU A 362 19.61 18.64 -2.12
CA LEU A 362 18.38 18.87 -2.87
C LEU A 362 17.14 18.35 -2.13
N VAL A 363 17.26 17.28 -1.34
CA VAL A 363 16.13 16.75 -0.57
C VAL A 363 15.72 17.77 0.50
N LYS A 364 16.69 18.32 1.24
CA LYS A 364 16.44 19.37 2.24
C LYS A 364 15.85 20.65 1.64
N ARG A 365 16.13 20.94 0.37
CA ARG A 365 15.60 22.10 -0.35
C ARG A 365 14.14 21.90 -0.80
N PHE A 366 13.78 20.68 -1.21
CA PHE A 366 12.48 20.41 -1.84
C PHE A 366 11.42 19.87 -0.89
N TYR A 367 11.79 19.19 0.19
CA TYR A 367 10.86 18.43 1.02
C TYR A 367 10.98 18.81 2.50
N ASP A 368 9.85 18.85 3.20
CA ASP A 368 9.83 19.13 4.64
C ASP A 368 10.54 18.00 5.42
N PRO A 369 11.56 18.32 6.24
CA PRO A 369 12.33 17.34 6.99
C PRO A 369 11.47 16.52 7.97
N THR A 370 10.32 17.03 8.40
CA THR A 370 9.38 16.38 9.31
C THR A 370 8.82 15.08 8.73
N TYR A 371 8.70 14.99 7.40
CA TYR A 371 8.04 13.88 6.71
C TYR A 371 9.03 12.97 5.96
N LEU A 372 10.35 13.13 6.17
CA LEU A 372 11.36 12.33 5.46
C LEU A 372 11.25 10.83 5.74
N ASP A 373 10.84 10.44 6.95
CA ASP A 373 10.62 9.03 7.29
C ASP A 373 9.46 8.44 6.48
N ASP A 374 8.37 9.19 6.29
CA ASP A 374 7.22 8.78 5.48
C ASP A 374 7.56 8.73 3.98
N ILE A 375 8.33 9.71 3.51
CA ILE A 375 8.91 9.73 2.16
C ILE A 375 9.82 8.51 1.95
N CYS A 376 10.63 8.15 2.94
CA CYS A 376 11.52 6.99 2.87
C CYS A 376 10.74 5.68 2.73
N VAL A 377 9.61 5.52 3.43
CA VAL A 377 8.70 4.38 3.28
C VAL A 377 8.22 4.28 1.83
N SER A 378 7.76 5.39 1.26
CA SER A 378 7.26 5.46 -0.12
C SER A 378 8.38 5.20 -1.15
N LEU A 379 9.56 5.78 -0.96
CA LEU A 379 10.72 5.60 -1.84
C LEU A 379 11.21 4.16 -1.82
N THR A 380 11.21 3.52 -0.65
CA THR A 380 11.61 2.12 -0.52
C THR A 380 10.68 1.22 -1.33
N LEU A 381 9.36 1.37 -1.18
CA LEU A 381 8.39 0.59 -1.97
C LEU A 381 8.48 0.89 -3.47
N HIS A 382 8.65 2.16 -3.83
CA HIS A 382 8.80 2.55 -5.23
C HIS A 382 10.05 1.92 -5.85
N MET A 383 11.18 1.99 -5.15
CA MET A 383 12.43 1.38 -5.60
C MET A 383 12.29 -0.15 -5.70
N GLU A 384 11.65 -0.81 -4.73
CA GLU A 384 11.42 -2.25 -4.82
C GLU A 384 10.54 -2.63 -6.01
N ALA A 385 9.51 -1.82 -6.33
CA ALA A 385 8.71 -2.02 -7.54
C ALA A 385 9.54 -1.88 -8.84
N ILE A 386 10.42 -0.88 -8.92
CA ILE A 386 11.35 -0.73 -10.06
C ILE A 386 12.20 -1.99 -10.23
N LYS A 387 12.76 -2.49 -9.13
CA LYS A 387 13.64 -3.66 -9.19
C LYS A 387 12.87 -4.92 -9.58
N GLU A 388 11.66 -5.15 -9.07
CA GLU A 388 10.87 -6.32 -9.48
C GLU A 388 10.41 -6.26 -10.94
N GLU A 389 10.16 -5.06 -11.49
CA GLU A 389 9.75 -4.91 -12.90
C GLU A 389 10.92 -4.93 -13.90
N ASN A 390 12.11 -4.45 -13.49
CA ASN A 390 13.17 -4.15 -14.45
C ASN A 390 14.56 -4.63 -14.04
N TRP A 391 14.74 -5.22 -12.85
CA TRP A 391 16.03 -5.75 -12.43
C TRP A 391 16.01 -7.26 -12.35
N GLY A 392 17.19 -7.84 -12.49
CA GLY A 392 17.41 -9.26 -12.32
C GLY A 392 18.44 -9.75 -13.31
N ARG A 393 18.40 -11.06 -13.52
CA ARG A 393 19.22 -11.73 -14.52
C ARG A 393 18.32 -12.70 -15.27
N GLN A 394 18.21 -12.50 -16.58
CA GLN A 394 17.67 -13.54 -17.44
C GLN A 394 18.62 -14.73 -17.36
N ARG A 395 18.12 -15.85 -16.85
CA ARG A 395 18.86 -17.11 -16.80
C ARG A 395 18.61 -17.93 -18.04
N THR A 396 19.56 -18.78 -18.36
CA THR A 396 19.48 -19.77 -19.43
C THR A 396 19.44 -21.14 -18.76
N ILE A 397 18.27 -21.77 -18.78
CA ILE A 397 17.95 -22.89 -17.89
C ILE A 397 17.76 -24.14 -18.73
N ALA A 398 18.47 -25.22 -18.40
CA ALA A 398 18.19 -26.55 -18.92
C ALA A 398 17.27 -27.30 -17.95
N ILE A 399 16.26 -28.00 -18.48
CA ILE A 399 15.27 -28.75 -17.69
C ILE A 399 15.28 -30.19 -18.17
N ILE A 400 15.56 -31.12 -17.25
CA ILE A 400 15.57 -32.55 -17.55
C ILE A 400 14.95 -33.35 -16.41
N PHE A 401 13.87 -34.06 -16.68
CA PHE A 401 13.22 -34.93 -15.71
C PHE A 401 13.21 -36.38 -16.18
N GLU A 402 13.48 -37.28 -15.24
CA GLU A 402 13.52 -38.72 -15.42
C GLU A 402 12.36 -39.40 -14.68
N GLY A 403 11.90 -40.53 -15.21
CA GLY A 403 10.89 -41.38 -14.58
C GLY A 403 9.56 -41.42 -15.33
N ASN A 404 8.44 -41.22 -14.62
CA ASN A 404 7.12 -41.33 -15.22
C ASN A 404 6.86 -40.17 -16.20
N GLU A 405 6.56 -40.49 -17.46
CA GLU A 405 6.38 -39.51 -18.54
C GLU A 405 5.32 -38.43 -18.23
N TYR A 406 4.19 -38.81 -17.62
CA TYR A 406 3.14 -37.85 -17.26
C TYR A 406 3.53 -36.93 -16.11
N ALA A 407 4.29 -37.45 -15.13
CA ALA A 407 4.80 -36.63 -14.03
C ALA A 407 5.84 -35.62 -14.52
N CYS A 408 6.73 -36.04 -15.43
CA CYS A 408 7.73 -35.18 -16.05
C CYS A 408 7.07 -34.08 -16.89
N GLU A 409 6.16 -34.45 -17.81
CA GLU A 409 5.40 -33.52 -18.64
C GLU A 409 4.63 -32.49 -17.79
N TYR A 410 4.04 -32.93 -16.68
CA TYR A 410 3.33 -32.04 -15.75
C TYR A 410 4.27 -31.03 -15.09
N ALA A 411 5.43 -31.47 -14.58
CA ALA A 411 6.41 -30.58 -13.96
C ALA A 411 7.03 -29.60 -14.97
N GLU A 412 7.35 -30.06 -16.18
CA GLU A 412 7.82 -29.21 -17.28
C GLU A 412 6.78 -28.18 -17.69
N SER A 413 5.51 -28.58 -17.77
CA SER A 413 4.41 -27.66 -18.09
C SER A 413 4.28 -26.52 -17.07
N ILE A 414 4.49 -26.81 -15.78
CA ILE A 414 4.54 -25.77 -14.73
C ILE A 414 5.72 -24.83 -14.98
N ILE A 415 6.92 -25.37 -15.16
CA ILE A 415 8.13 -24.57 -15.40
C ILE A 415 7.96 -23.69 -16.64
N ARG A 416 7.52 -24.26 -17.76
CA ARG A 416 7.29 -23.54 -19.01
C ARG A 416 6.32 -22.38 -18.81
N LYS A 417 5.16 -22.64 -18.20
CA LYS A 417 4.14 -21.62 -17.97
C LYS A 417 4.63 -20.43 -17.13
N TYR A 418 5.44 -20.68 -16.10
CA TYR A 418 5.80 -19.65 -15.13
C TYR A 418 7.19 -19.03 -15.33
N LEU A 419 8.13 -19.72 -16.00
CA LEU A 419 9.51 -19.29 -16.16
C LEU A 419 9.88 -18.86 -17.59
N GLU A 420 9.24 -19.42 -18.63
CA GLU A 420 9.55 -19.11 -20.04
C GLU A 420 9.40 -17.62 -20.42
N PRO A 421 8.41 -16.85 -19.88
CA PRO A 421 8.31 -15.42 -20.20
C PRO A 421 9.50 -14.58 -19.70
N PHE A 422 10.29 -15.08 -18.76
CA PHE A 422 11.33 -14.34 -18.06
C PHE A 422 12.74 -14.93 -18.25
N HIS A 423 12.84 -16.15 -18.76
CA HIS A 423 14.08 -16.92 -18.87
C HIS A 423 14.14 -17.67 -20.20
N THR A 424 15.36 -17.97 -20.64
CA THR A 424 15.56 -18.82 -21.81
C THR A 424 15.59 -20.27 -21.36
N LEU A 425 14.63 -21.09 -21.80
CA LEU A 425 14.51 -22.48 -21.37
C LEU A 425 14.92 -23.45 -22.48
N TYR A 426 15.63 -24.52 -22.11
CA TYR A 426 16.02 -25.63 -22.97
C TYR A 426 15.60 -26.96 -22.35
N TYR A 427 15.16 -27.89 -23.19
CA TYR A 427 14.70 -29.23 -22.80
C TYR A 427 15.53 -30.26 -23.59
N PRO A 428 16.76 -30.57 -23.14
CA PRO A 428 17.66 -31.46 -23.86
C PRO A 428 17.09 -32.89 -23.93
N ASP A 429 17.25 -33.54 -25.08
CA ASP A 429 16.93 -34.96 -25.23
C ASP A 429 18.07 -35.89 -24.77
N ALA A 430 17.81 -37.20 -24.83
CA ALA A 430 18.73 -38.25 -24.35
C ALA A 430 20.13 -38.25 -25.03
N GLY A 431 20.30 -37.57 -26.17
CA GLY A 431 21.57 -37.45 -26.87
C GLY A 431 22.23 -36.07 -26.76
N GLU A 432 21.52 -35.08 -26.20
CA GLU A 432 21.96 -33.67 -26.22
C GLU A 432 22.69 -33.24 -24.96
N LEU A 433 22.31 -33.75 -23.77
CA LEU A 433 22.88 -33.25 -22.52
C LEU A 433 24.35 -33.69 -22.34
N SER A 434 25.27 -32.73 -22.47
CA SER A 434 26.70 -32.90 -22.22
C SER A 434 27.33 -31.60 -21.70
N PRO A 435 28.57 -31.62 -21.17
CA PRO A 435 29.28 -30.39 -20.81
C PRO A 435 29.41 -29.41 -21.98
N GLU A 436 29.63 -29.93 -23.20
CA GLU A 436 29.70 -29.13 -24.42
C GLU A 436 28.35 -28.46 -24.74
N TYR A 437 27.23 -29.17 -24.56
CA TYR A 437 25.90 -28.59 -24.75
C TYR A 437 25.61 -27.45 -23.75
N LEU A 438 25.93 -27.68 -22.47
CA LEU A 438 25.77 -26.66 -21.42
C LEU A 438 26.56 -25.39 -21.78
N GLN A 439 27.79 -25.56 -22.27
CA GLN A 439 28.65 -24.47 -22.71
C GLN A 439 28.11 -23.79 -23.98
N GLU A 440 27.72 -24.56 -25.01
CA GLU A 440 27.23 -24.04 -26.30
C GLU A 440 25.97 -23.19 -26.11
N LYS A 441 25.00 -23.69 -25.33
CA LYS A 441 23.76 -22.96 -25.04
C LYS A 441 23.92 -21.91 -23.95
N SER A 442 25.11 -21.80 -23.34
CA SER A 442 25.39 -20.90 -22.20
C SER A 442 24.41 -21.11 -21.04
N ILE A 443 24.13 -22.38 -20.71
CA ILE A 443 23.26 -22.76 -19.60
C ILE A 443 23.92 -22.34 -18.28
N ASP A 444 23.19 -21.61 -17.45
CA ASP A 444 23.64 -21.17 -16.12
C ASP A 444 22.82 -21.78 -14.96
N LEU A 445 21.82 -22.61 -15.28
CA LEU A 445 21.06 -23.38 -14.30
C LEU A 445 20.54 -24.69 -14.92
N LEU A 446 20.76 -25.82 -14.25
CA LEU A 446 20.16 -27.11 -14.57
C LEU A 446 19.09 -27.46 -13.53
N VAL A 447 17.87 -27.72 -13.98
CA VAL A 447 16.76 -28.18 -13.13
C VAL A 447 16.48 -29.64 -13.46
N THR A 448 16.54 -30.50 -12.45
CA THR A 448 16.32 -31.94 -12.64
C THR A 448 15.70 -32.60 -11.42
N ASN A 449 15.15 -33.80 -11.59
CA ASN A 449 14.69 -34.67 -10.51
C ASN A 449 15.61 -35.89 -10.30
N TYR A 450 16.72 -35.95 -11.04
CA TYR A 450 17.65 -37.08 -11.05
C TYR A 450 19.01 -36.66 -10.48
N SER A 451 19.43 -37.31 -9.39
CA SER A 451 20.61 -36.91 -8.61
C SER A 451 21.93 -37.09 -9.36
N GLU A 452 21.97 -38.03 -10.28
CA GLU A 452 23.12 -38.42 -11.06
C GLU A 452 23.57 -37.25 -11.94
N TYR A 453 22.63 -36.57 -12.61
CA TYR A 453 22.92 -35.36 -13.38
C TYR A 453 23.47 -34.24 -12.52
N THR A 454 22.96 -34.06 -11.30
CA THR A 454 23.49 -33.03 -10.39
C THR A 454 24.91 -33.35 -9.90
N THR A 455 25.29 -34.63 -9.89
CA THR A 455 26.64 -35.06 -9.52
C THR A 455 27.59 -34.95 -10.71
N GLU A 456 27.11 -35.34 -11.89
CA GLU A 456 27.86 -35.31 -13.14
C GLU A 456 28.21 -33.88 -13.57
N PHE A 457 27.26 -32.94 -13.50
CA PHE A 457 27.42 -31.56 -13.97
C PHE A 457 27.71 -30.54 -12.86
N LEU A 458 28.12 -31.00 -11.68
CA LEU A 458 28.30 -30.16 -10.50
C LEU A 458 29.36 -29.07 -10.68
N LEU A 459 30.38 -29.32 -11.52
CA LEU A 459 31.49 -28.39 -11.75
C LEU A 459 31.21 -27.43 -12.91
N GLU A 460 30.22 -27.77 -13.74
CA GLU A 460 29.89 -27.11 -15.00
C GLU A 460 28.77 -26.09 -14.82
N VAL A 461 27.75 -26.41 -14.02
CA VAL A 461 26.52 -25.61 -13.92
C VAL A 461 25.90 -25.66 -12.53
N GLU A 462 25.25 -24.57 -12.13
CA GLU A 462 24.41 -24.57 -10.93
C GLU A 462 23.24 -25.55 -11.12
N CYS A 463 23.01 -26.42 -10.14
CA CYS A 463 21.97 -27.45 -10.23
C CYS A 463 20.89 -27.28 -9.17
N VAL A 464 19.63 -27.54 -9.55
CA VAL A 464 18.48 -27.64 -8.65
C VAL A 464 17.85 -29.01 -8.79
N LEU A 465 17.99 -29.82 -7.74
CA LEU A 465 17.32 -31.10 -7.62
C LEU A 465 15.92 -30.93 -7.03
N LEU A 466 14.91 -31.41 -7.74
CA LEU A 466 13.51 -31.53 -7.31
C LEU A 466 13.16 -33.00 -7.04
N LYS A 467 12.06 -33.25 -6.36
CA LYS A 467 11.49 -34.60 -6.26
C LYS A 467 10.86 -35.02 -7.60
N SER A 468 10.67 -36.33 -7.81
CA SER A 468 9.91 -36.86 -8.96
C SER A 468 8.47 -36.33 -9.02
N PHE A 469 7.90 -35.97 -7.86
CA PHE A 469 6.65 -35.23 -7.73
C PHE A 469 6.94 -33.95 -6.94
N PRO A 470 7.29 -32.84 -7.60
CA PRO A 470 7.68 -31.61 -6.92
C PRO A 470 6.56 -31.05 -6.03
N ASP A 471 6.86 -30.79 -4.76
CA ASP A 471 5.93 -30.14 -3.82
C ASP A 471 6.27 -28.65 -3.60
N ALA A 472 5.56 -27.98 -2.69
CA ALA A 472 5.78 -26.55 -2.43
C ALA A 472 7.22 -26.24 -2.01
N THR A 473 7.89 -27.18 -1.32
CA THR A 473 9.29 -27.01 -0.89
C THR A 473 10.24 -27.06 -2.08
N ASP A 474 9.99 -27.94 -3.05
CA ASP A 474 10.75 -28.03 -4.30
C ASP A 474 10.61 -26.74 -5.12
N TRP A 475 9.39 -26.24 -5.28
CA TRP A 475 9.13 -24.98 -6.00
C TRP A 475 9.76 -23.77 -5.30
N ASN A 476 9.67 -23.66 -3.97
CA ASN A 476 10.35 -22.62 -3.21
C ASN A 476 11.87 -22.66 -3.41
N ARG A 477 12.47 -23.86 -3.48
CA ARG A 477 13.90 -24.02 -3.74
C ARG A 477 14.28 -23.51 -5.12
N LEU A 478 13.51 -23.85 -6.15
CA LEU A 478 13.75 -23.35 -7.51
C LEU A 478 13.63 -21.82 -7.56
N LEU A 479 12.55 -21.27 -7.00
CA LEU A 479 12.33 -19.82 -6.93
C LEU A 479 13.45 -19.10 -6.17
N LYS A 480 13.98 -19.71 -5.10
CA LYS A 480 15.12 -19.15 -4.35
C LYS A 480 16.33 -18.89 -5.23
N GLN A 481 16.63 -19.81 -6.16
CA GLN A 481 17.80 -19.70 -7.02
C GLN A 481 17.57 -18.70 -8.15
N ILE A 482 16.36 -18.67 -8.70
CA ILE A 482 16.01 -17.80 -9.82
C ILE A 482 15.82 -16.36 -9.37
N ASN A 483 14.96 -16.14 -8.37
CA ASN A 483 14.67 -14.84 -7.79
C ASN A 483 14.64 -14.93 -6.25
N PRO A 484 15.79 -14.82 -5.56
CA PRO A 484 15.84 -14.94 -4.10
C PRO A 484 15.03 -13.85 -3.37
N ARG A 485 14.68 -12.74 -4.04
CA ARG A 485 13.95 -11.62 -3.42
C ARG A 485 12.48 -11.97 -3.20
N ILE A 486 11.89 -12.76 -4.09
CA ILE A 486 10.48 -13.16 -4.01
C ILE A 486 10.16 -13.87 -2.68
N LEU A 487 11.13 -14.61 -2.13
CA LEU A 487 10.95 -15.36 -0.88
C LEU A 487 10.83 -14.49 0.38
N ARG A 488 11.18 -13.19 0.29
CA ARG A 488 10.87 -12.24 1.39
C ARG A 488 9.37 -11.95 1.48
N LEU A 489 8.65 -12.15 0.36
CA LEU A 489 7.26 -11.77 0.15
C LEU A 489 6.32 -12.98 0.06
N VAL A 490 6.75 -14.06 -0.59
CA VAL A 490 5.93 -15.25 -0.87
C VAL A 490 6.70 -16.51 -0.52
N VAL A 491 6.10 -17.37 0.29
CA VAL A 491 6.57 -18.73 0.56
C VAL A 491 5.39 -19.66 0.34
N LEU A 492 5.58 -20.70 -0.46
CA LEU A 492 4.56 -21.74 -0.67
C LEU A 492 4.60 -22.72 0.50
N ASP A 493 3.50 -22.88 1.23
CA ASP A 493 3.40 -23.83 2.33
C ASP A 493 2.78 -25.16 1.86
N ASN A 494 3.29 -26.27 2.38
CA ASN A 494 2.66 -27.58 2.22
C ASN A 494 1.45 -27.63 3.16
N VAL A 495 0.25 -27.37 2.64
CA VAL A 495 -1.02 -27.51 3.39
C VAL A 495 -1.33 -28.98 3.64
#